data_AF-A0A348XLX2-F1
#
_entry.id   AF-A0A348XLX2-F1
#
_cell.length_a   1.000
_cell.length_b   1.000
_cell.length_c   1.000
_cell.angle_alpha   90.00
_cell.angle_beta   90.00
_cell.angle_gamma   90.00
#
_symmetry.space_group_name_H-M   'P 1'
#
loop_
_entity.id
_entity.type
_entity.pdbx_description
1 polymer ?
#
loop_
_entity_poly.entity_id
_entity_poly.type
_entity_poly.pdbx_seq_one_letter_code
_entity_poly.pdbx_strand_id
1 'polypeptide(L)'
;MSRLIVLFLAAPLLVAGPLESWTSASGKSLEAEFVGVKGNTVVLKDADGRERIIPLARLSPADQKKARARGQKGGGTGAIATREGQLPAFTASGLKGVNTLYTTQHYRAMLQAGGALLVQVLEDGKVVGPGIVFRIHRTHTNERMPPESRTQHKEIASIEQAPKPQRLTKPSELTVEGTFTDEATFTLTIALDEKGVTFKVAYDEPSRLPLPASLVPCIYILPSVDFQNKEQQEIDAETEGWEMKLSGPKLRSTYSFSQAMTGVPNVTDAVLHGPWGARKVEIELEPVKSRPDKRYGAFQIYNGKQLCESGRLAVVLSEDREKSTITLRIK
;
A
#
# COMPACT_ATOMS: atom_id res chain seq x y z
N MET A 1 -35.28 33.71 -33.56
CA MET A 1 -33.82 33.77 -33.34
C MET A 1 -33.35 32.40 -32.88
N SER A 2 -32.93 31.54 -33.81
CA SER A 2 -32.37 30.21 -33.49
C SER A 2 -30.95 30.35 -32.95
N ARG A 3 -30.69 29.86 -31.75
CA ARG A 3 -29.32 29.71 -31.22
C ARG A 3 -28.88 28.26 -31.41
N LEU A 4 -27.96 28.09 -32.35
CA LEU A 4 -27.22 26.86 -32.63
C LEU A 4 -26.23 26.62 -31.48
N ILE A 5 -26.44 25.56 -30.70
CA ILE A 5 -25.45 25.06 -29.73
C ILE A 5 -24.57 24.06 -30.47
N VAL A 6 -23.32 24.42 -30.71
CA VAL A 6 -22.28 23.51 -31.21
C VAL A 6 -21.73 22.73 -30.01
N LEU A 7 -22.07 21.46 -29.93
CA LEU A 7 -21.47 20.51 -28.98
C LEU A 7 -20.09 20.12 -29.52
N PHE A 8 -19.00 20.62 -28.93
CA PHE A 8 -17.66 20.08 -29.15
C PHE A 8 -17.52 18.77 -28.37
N LEU A 9 -17.77 17.64 -29.05
CA LEU A 9 -17.48 16.31 -28.54
C LEU A 9 -15.97 16.07 -28.67
N ALA A 10 -15.20 16.41 -27.63
CA ALA A 10 -13.79 16.04 -27.54
C ALA A 10 -13.68 14.54 -27.22
N ALA A 11 -13.53 13.72 -28.27
CA ALA A 11 -13.19 12.30 -28.12
C ALA A 11 -11.72 12.18 -27.63
N PRO A 12 -11.42 11.36 -26.61
CA PRO A 12 -10.04 11.09 -26.25
C PRO A 12 -9.37 10.31 -27.39
N LEU A 13 -8.32 10.87 -27.99
CA LEU A 13 -7.44 10.11 -28.88
C LEU A 13 -6.76 9.01 -28.05
N LEU A 14 -7.23 7.77 -28.19
CA LEU A 14 -6.44 6.60 -27.81
C LEU A 14 -5.20 6.59 -28.70
N VAL A 15 -4.04 6.86 -28.13
CA VAL A 15 -2.76 6.57 -28.78
C VAL A 15 -2.65 5.05 -28.90
N ALA A 16 -2.77 4.52 -30.12
CA ALA A 16 -2.52 3.12 -30.42
C ALA A 16 -1.02 2.82 -30.24
N GLY A 17 -0.69 1.73 -29.54
CA GLY A 17 0.69 1.26 -29.49
C GLY A 17 1.17 0.79 -30.87
N PRO A 18 2.49 0.68 -31.10
CA PRO A 18 3.00 0.20 -32.38
C PRO A 18 2.50 -1.22 -32.67
N LEU A 19 1.85 -1.39 -33.83
CA LEU A 19 1.46 -2.71 -34.34
C LEU A 19 2.72 -3.47 -34.76
N GLU A 20 2.84 -4.71 -34.29
CA GLU A 20 3.95 -5.60 -34.61
C GLU A 20 3.43 -6.95 -35.07
N SER A 21 4.24 -7.64 -35.87
CA SER A 21 3.93 -9.00 -36.31
C SER A 21 4.15 -10.03 -35.20
N TRP A 22 3.16 -10.90 -35.01
CA TRP A 22 3.17 -12.04 -34.10
C TRP A 22 2.90 -13.31 -34.87
N THR A 23 3.81 -14.26 -34.82
CA THR A 23 3.75 -15.51 -35.59
C THR A 23 3.29 -16.67 -34.72
N SER A 24 2.31 -17.42 -35.21
CA SER A 24 1.86 -18.66 -34.60
C SER A 24 2.90 -19.78 -34.77
N ALA A 25 2.79 -20.84 -33.96
CA ALA A 25 3.60 -22.06 -34.11
C ALA A 25 3.37 -22.74 -35.48
N SER A 26 2.24 -22.47 -36.14
CA SER A 26 1.92 -22.95 -37.49
C SER A 26 2.37 -21.99 -38.60
N GLY A 27 3.13 -20.94 -38.29
CA GLY A 27 3.67 -19.99 -39.27
C GLY A 27 2.72 -18.89 -39.76
N LYS A 28 1.53 -18.71 -39.15
CA LYS A 28 0.61 -17.62 -39.52
C LYS A 28 0.97 -16.35 -38.74
N SER A 29 1.04 -15.21 -39.41
CA SER A 29 1.32 -13.92 -38.75
C SER A 29 0.04 -13.14 -38.44
N LEU A 30 0.08 -12.38 -37.35
CA LEU A 30 -0.94 -11.46 -36.87
C LEU A 30 -0.28 -10.14 -36.54
N GLU A 31 -0.72 -9.05 -37.17
CA GLU A 31 -0.33 -7.70 -36.77
C GLU A 31 -1.15 -7.28 -35.56
N ALA A 32 -0.49 -7.03 -34.43
CA ALA A 32 -1.14 -6.66 -33.19
C ALA A 32 -0.22 -5.90 -32.23
N GLU A 33 -0.82 -5.05 -31.42
CA GLU A 33 -0.18 -4.41 -30.29
C GLU A 33 0.01 -5.43 -29.15
N PHE A 34 1.18 -5.43 -28.51
CA PHE A 34 1.41 -6.22 -27.30
C PHE A 34 0.73 -5.59 -26.10
N VAL A 35 -0.22 -6.29 -25.49
CA VAL A 35 -0.92 -5.80 -24.29
C VAL A 35 -0.28 -6.34 -23.00
N GLY A 36 0.19 -7.59 -23.02
CA GLY A 36 0.88 -8.18 -21.87
C GLY A 36 0.88 -9.71 -21.84
N VAL A 37 1.40 -10.28 -20.74
CA VAL A 37 1.36 -11.73 -20.47
C VAL A 37 0.54 -11.99 -19.21
N LYS A 38 -0.43 -12.91 -19.27
CA LYS A 38 -1.24 -13.38 -18.15
C LYS A 38 -1.07 -14.90 -18.03
N GLY A 39 -0.43 -15.37 -16.96
CA GLY A 39 -0.12 -16.80 -16.78
C GLY A 39 0.70 -17.34 -17.97
N ASN A 40 0.17 -18.35 -18.66
CA ASN A 40 0.81 -18.94 -19.85
C ASN A 40 0.21 -18.43 -21.19
N THR A 41 -0.43 -17.25 -21.18
CA THR A 41 -1.05 -16.62 -22.35
C THR A 41 -0.48 -15.23 -22.59
N VAL A 42 -0.33 -14.85 -23.85
CA VAL A 42 -0.10 -13.47 -24.28
C VAL A 42 -1.45 -12.84 -24.62
N VAL A 43 -1.62 -11.57 -24.27
CA VAL A 43 -2.75 -10.74 -24.69
C VAL A 43 -2.21 -9.79 -25.76
N LEU A 44 -2.80 -9.85 -26.95
CA LEU A 44 -2.50 -8.98 -28.08
C LEU A 44 -3.75 -8.20 -28.45
N LYS A 45 -3.63 -6.99 -28.96
CA LYS A 45 -4.75 -6.19 -29.47
C LYS A 45 -4.60 -6.03 -30.96
N ASP A 46 -5.54 -6.57 -31.74
CA ASP A 46 -5.49 -6.47 -33.20
C ASP A 46 -5.78 -5.04 -33.68
N ALA A 47 -5.60 -4.79 -34.98
CA ALA A 47 -5.81 -3.47 -35.59
C ALA A 47 -7.25 -2.93 -35.42
N ASP A 48 -8.24 -3.82 -35.26
CA ASP A 48 -9.63 -3.46 -34.96
C ASP A 48 -9.86 -3.15 -33.47
N GLY A 49 -8.81 -3.23 -32.66
CA GLY A 49 -8.82 -2.96 -31.23
C GLY A 49 -9.34 -4.11 -30.36
N ARG A 50 -9.51 -5.32 -30.90
CA ARG A 50 -9.99 -6.48 -30.15
C ARG A 50 -8.84 -7.21 -29.47
N GLU A 51 -9.02 -7.53 -28.19
CA GLU A 51 -8.05 -8.34 -27.46
C GLU A 51 -8.13 -9.83 -27.85
N ARG A 52 -6.97 -10.42 -28.14
CA ARG A 52 -6.75 -11.82 -28.45
C ARG A 52 -5.88 -12.44 -27.36
N ILE A 53 -6.45 -13.43 -26.67
CA ILE A 53 -5.73 -14.21 -25.67
C ILE A 53 -5.16 -15.45 -26.36
N ILE A 54 -3.84 -15.49 -26.53
CA ILE A 54 -3.15 -16.57 -27.25
C ILE A 54 -2.27 -17.32 -26.25
N PRO A 55 -2.47 -18.64 -26.06
CA PRO A 55 -1.52 -19.46 -25.31
C PRO A 55 -0.11 -19.31 -25.87
N LEU A 56 0.89 -19.09 -25.01
CA LEU A 56 2.28 -18.91 -25.44
C LEU A 56 2.75 -20.11 -26.30
N ALA A 57 2.33 -21.33 -25.96
CA ALA A 57 2.63 -22.53 -26.71
C ALA A 57 2.13 -22.51 -28.18
N ARG A 58 1.18 -21.61 -28.52
CA ARG A 58 0.68 -21.42 -29.89
C ARG A 58 1.44 -20.37 -30.68
N LEU A 59 2.41 -19.68 -30.08
CA LEU A 59 3.30 -18.75 -30.78
C LEU A 59 4.59 -19.44 -31.23
N SER A 60 5.27 -18.82 -32.20
CA SER A 60 6.63 -19.20 -32.60
C SER A 60 7.58 -19.11 -31.40
N PRO A 61 8.66 -19.91 -31.35
CA PRO A 61 9.65 -19.82 -30.27
C PRO A 61 10.24 -18.41 -30.09
N ALA A 62 10.42 -17.68 -31.20
CA ALA A 62 10.90 -16.29 -31.18
C ALA A 62 9.90 -15.36 -30.47
N ASP A 63 8.62 -15.47 -30.80
CA ASP A 63 7.57 -14.63 -30.20
C ASP A 63 7.21 -15.05 -28.78
N GLN A 64 7.38 -16.31 -28.41
CA GLN A 64 7.34 -16.75 -27.02
C GLN A 64 8.42 -16.05 -26.20
N LYS A 65 9.66 -16.01 -26.70
CA LYS A 65 10.77 -15.32 -26.04
C LYS A 65 10.52 -13.81 -25.98
N LYS A 66 10.02 -13.21 -27.07
CA LYS A 66 9.61 -11.80 -27.15
C LYS A 66 8.53 -11.45 -26.11
N ALA A 67 7.46 -12.23 -26.04
CA ALA A 67 6.36 -12.05 -25.09
C ALA A 67 6.82 -12.19 -23.65
N ARG A 68 7.67 -13.18 -23.33
CA ARG A 68 8.23 -13.36 -21.98
C ARG A 68 9.16 -12.20 -21.60
N ALA A 69 10.03 -11.77 -22.51
CA ALA A 69 10.93 -10.64 -22.29
C ALA A 69 10.16 -9.33 -22.08
N ARG A 70 9.08 -9.10 -22.84
CA ARG A 70 8.20 -7.93 -22.68
C ARG A 70 7.27 -8.05 -21.48
N GLY A 71 6.84 -9.24 -21.09
CA GLY A 71 6.12 -9.47 -19.83
C GLY A 71 6.97 -9.15 -18.60
N GLN A 72 8.30 -9.21 -18.73
CA GLN A 72 9.26 -8.83 -17.69
C GLN A 72 9.72 -7.36 -17.78
N LYS A 73 9.68 -6.74 -18.97
CA LYS A 73 10.15 -5.35 -19.21
C LYS A 73 9.05 -4.33 -19.52
N GLY A 74 7.79 -4.75 -19.65
CA GLY A 74 6.64 -3.93 -20.04
C GLY A 74 5.70 -3.72 -18.87
N GLY A 75 5.85 -2.56 -18.21
CA GLY A 75 4.82 -2.00 -17.34
C GLY A 75 3.51 -1.91 -18.12
N GLY A 76 2.45 -2.42 -17.49
CA GLY A 76 1.17 -2.61 -18.16
C GLY A 76 0.55 -1.28 -18.61
N THR A 77 0.35 -1.15 -19.92
CA THR A 77 -0.72 -0.34 -20.52
C THR A 77 -2.09 -1.01 -20.36
N GLY A 78 -2.30 -1.78 -19.27
CA GLY A 78 -3.66 -2.06 -18.82
C GLY A 78 -4.27 -0.72 -18.40
N ALA A 79 -5.51 -0.44 -18.81
CA ALA A 79 -6.13 0.86 -18.60
C ALA A 79 -5.83 1.41 -17.19
N ILE A 80 -5.32 2.63 -17.13
CA ILE A 80 -4.93 3.27 -15.87
C ILE A 80 -6.11 4.13 -15.44
N ALA A 81 -6.58 3.90 -14.22
CA ALA A 81 -7.57 4.80 -13.61
C ALA A 81 -6.82 5.88 -12.85
N THR A 82 -7.14 7.14 -13.15
CA THR A 82 -6.74 8.31 -12.38
C THR A 82 -8.00 8.90 -11.77
N ARG A 83 -7.96 9.19 -10.47
CA ARG A 83 -9.00 9.93 -9.74
C ARG A 83 -8.32 10.98 -8.89
N GLU A 84 -8.98 12.11 -8.71
CA GLU A 84 -8.52 13.14 -7.79
C GLU A 84 -8.36 12.54 -6.37
N GLY A 85 -7.30 12.94 -5.67
CA GLY A 85 -6.94 12.38 -4.37
C GLY A 85 -6.47 10.92 -4.36
N GLN A 86 -6.28 10.27 -5.52
CA GLN A 86 -5.80 8.88 -5.61
C GLN A 86 -4.57 8.74 -6.51
N LEU A 87 -3.70 7.79 -6.15
CA LEU A 87 -2.62 7.36 -7.02
C LEU A 87 -3.19 6.74 -8.31
N PRO A 88 -2.55 6.97 -9.47
CA PRO A 88 -2.92 6.25 -10.68
C PRO A 88 -2.74 4.75 -10.43
N ALA A 89 -3.67 3.93 -10.90
CA ALA A 89 -3.66 2.50 -10.59
C ALA A 89 -4.06 1.63 -11.79
N PHE A 90 -3.61 0.38 -11.77
CA PHE A 90 -4.06 -0.64 -12.70
C PHE A 90 -5.58 -0.85 -12.57
N THR A 91 -6.28 -1.03 -13.69
CA THR A 91 -7.71 -1.43 -13.71
C THR A 91 -7.92 -2.92 -14.00
N ALA A 92 -6.87 -3.63 -14.43
CA ALA A 92 -6.93 -5.05 -14.74
C ALA A 92 -7.26 -5.87 -13.48
N SER A 93 -8.15 -6.86 -13.61
CA SER A 93 -8.73 -7.63 -12.49
C SER A 93 -7.72 -8.13 -11.43
N GLY A 94 -6.54 -8.60 -11.85
CA GLY A 94 -5.53 -9.12 -10.92
C GLY A 94 -4.72 -8.07 -10.14
N LEU A 95 -4.78 -6.80 -10.53
CA LEU A 95 -4.10 -5.68 -9.84
C LEU A 95 -5.01 -4.45 -9.71
N LYS A 96 -6.33 -4.63 -9.80
CA LYS A 96 -7.27 -3.52 -9.80
C LYS A 96 -7.07 -2.67 -8.54
N GLY A 97 -6.83 -1.37 -8.71
CA GLY A 97 -6.58 -0.45 -7.60
C GLY A 97 -5.18 -0.52 -7.00
N VAL A 98 -4.24 -1.23 -7.62
CA VAL A 98 -2.82 -1.23 -7.25
C VAL A 98 -2.08 -0.25 -8.16
N ASN A 99 -1.31 0.65 -7.56
CA ASN A 99 -0.33 1.46 -8.26
C ASN A 99 0.95 0.64 -8.49
N THR A 100 1.63 0.22 -7.42
CA THR A 100 2.91 -0.49 -7.52
C THR A 100 2.80 -1.87 -6.87
N LEU A 101 3.18 -2.92 -7.62
CA LEU A 101 3.43 -4.25 -7.08
C LEU A 101 4.94 -4.48 -7.02
N TYR A 102 5.48 -4.70 -5.83
CA TYR A 102 6.84 -5.19 -5.62
C TYR A 102 6.81 -6.64 -5.16
N THR A 103 7.69 -7.49 -5.67
CA THR A 103 7.73 -8.91 -5.31
C THR A 103 9.17 -9.40 -5.16
N THR A 104 9.44 -10.06 -4.04
CA THR A 104 10.70 -10.73 -3.71
C THR A 104 10.43 -12.20 -3.40
N GLN A 105 11.47 -12.94 -2.99
CA GLN A 105 11.32 -14.29 -2.45
C GLN A 105 10.69 -14.33 -1.05
N HIS A 106 10.71 -13.21 -0.31
CA HIS A 106 10.29 -13.15 1.10
C HIS A 106 8.95 -12.48 1.30
N TYR A 107 8.55 -11.58 0.38
CA TYR A 107 7.30 -10.86 0.49
C TYR A 107 6.87 -10.25 -0.85
N ARG A 108 5.63 -9.80 -0.89
CA ARG A 108 5.15 -8.85 -1.89
C ARG A 108 4.56 -7.61 -1.23
N ALA A 109 4.81 -6.45 -1.79
CA ALA A 109 4.25 -5.18 -1.35
C ALA A 109 3.39 -4.56 -2.44
N MET A 110 2.21 -4.06 -2.08
CA MET A 110 1.25 -3.48 -2.99
C MET A 110 0.87 -2.08 -2.52
N LEU A 111 1.38 -1.06 -3.22
CA LEU A 111 0.95 0.32 -3.02
C LEU A 111 -0.40 0.50 -3.71
N GLN A 112 -1.46 0.72 -2.93
CA GLN A 112 -2.83 0.84 -3.41
C GLN A 112 -3.15 2.28 -3.83
N ALA A 113 -4.17 2.45 -4.67
CA ALA A 113 -4.62 3.75 -5.17
C ALA A 113 -4.91 4.78 -4.05
N GLY A 114 -5.42 4.31 -2.90
CA GLY A 114 -5.67 5.14 -1.73
C GLY A 114 -4.44 5.44 -0.86
N GLY A 115 -3.23 5.14 -1.33
CA GLY A 115 -1.97 5.45 -0.61
C GLY A 115 -1.55 4.44 0.45
N ALA A 116 -2.36 3.42 0.74
CA ALA A 116 -1.98 2.34 1.66
C ALA A 116 -0.96 1.38 1.01
N LEU A 117 0.03 0.93 1.78
CA LEU A 117 0.96 -0.12 1.36
C LEU A 117 0.63 -1.42 2.08
N LEU A 118 0.14 -2.42 1.34
CA LEU A 118 -0.11 -3.77 1.84
C LEU A 118 1.11 -4.67 1.60
N VAL A 119 1.73 -5.14 2.67
CA VAL A 119 2.84 -6.10 2.68
C VAL A 119 2.31 -7.47 3.03
N GLN A 120 2.58 -8.47 2.19
CA GLN A 120 2.22 -9.86 2.41
C GLN A 120 3.47 -10.72 2.42
N VAL A 121 3.66 -11.47 3.50
CA VAL A 121 4.81 -12.36 3.68
C VAL A 121 4.67 -13.58 2.76
N LEU A 122 5.79 -14.02 2.18
CA LEU A 122 5.86 -15.16 1.28
C LEU A 122 6.73 -16.28 1.85
N GLU A 123 6.26 -17.51 1.71
CA GLU A 123 7.01 -18.74 1.92
C GLU A 123 6.80 -19.64 0.69
N ASP A 124 7.89 -20.07 0.06
CA ASP A 124 7.88 -20.80 -1.22
C ASP A 124 7.00 -20.16 -2.31
N GLY A 125 7.00 -18.82 -2.36
CA GLY A 125 6.24 -18.02 -3.31
C GLY A 125 4.73 -17.93 -3.02
N LYS A 126 4.27 -18.48 -1.89
CA LYS A 126 2.87 -18.42 -1.44
C LYS A 126 2.73 -17.43 -0.29
N VAL A 127 1.59 -16.74 -0.23
CA VAL A 127 1.27 -15.88 0.90
C VAL A 127 1.03 -16.74 2.14
N VAL A 128 1.73 -16.41 3.23
CA VAL A 128 1.53 -17.00 4.55
C VAL A 128 1.08 -15.91 5.51
N GLY A 129 0.15 -16.23 6.39
CA GLY A 129 -0.38 -15.30 7.39
C GLY A 129 -1.11 -14.08 6.82
N PRO A 130 -1.54 -13.17 7.69
CA PRO A 130 -2.23 -11.95 7.27
C PRO A 130 -1.26 -10.89 6.72
N GLY A 131 -1.84 -9.91 6.04
CA GLY A 131 -1.11 -8.75 5.54
C GLY A 131 -0.83 -7.70 6.61
N ILE A 132 0.24 -6.96 6.39
CA ILE A 132 0.67 -5.81 7.19
C ILE A 132 0.43 -4.56 6.37
N VAL A 133 -0.27 -3.58 6.92
CA VAL A 133 -0.74 -2.40 6.17
C VAL A 133 -0.12 -1.13 6.73
N PHE A 134 0.57 -0.37 5.88
CA PHE A 134 1.06 0.95 6.21
C PHE A 134 0.10 2.02 5.69
N ARG A 135 -0.20 3.01 6.53
CA ARG A 135 -1.03 4.17 6.18
C ARG A 135 -0.54 5.43 6.87
N ILE A 136 -0.86 6.57 6.28
CA ILE A 136 -0.76 7.87 6.93
C ILE A 136 -2.17 8.32 7.32
N HIS A 137 -2.38 8.65 8.59
CA HIS A 137 -3.64 9.22 9.06
C HIS A 137 -3.39 10.67 9.45
N ARG A 138 -4.03 11.62 8.77
CA ARG A 138 -4.07 13.00 9.22
C ARG A 138 -5.33 13.22 10.04
N THR A 139 -5.16 13.69 11.26
CA THR A 139 -6.27 13.88 12.20
C THR A 139 -6.18 15.22 12.89
N HIS A 140 -7.32 15.88 13.02
CA HIS A 140 -7.49 17.07 13.83
C HIS A 140 -8.38 16.75 15.03
N THR A 141 -7.97 17.17 16.22
CA THR A 141 -8.74 16.94 17.45
C THR A 141 -9.50 18.22 17.80
N ASN A 142 -10.84 18.19 17.70
CA ASN A 142 -11.70 19.29 18.10
C ASN A 142 -12.35 18.99 19.44
N GLU A 143 -11.75 19.47 20.53
CA GLU A 143 -12.19 19.20 21.90
C GLU A 143 -13.61 19.70 22.21
N ARG A 144 -14.16 20.62 21.42
CA ARG A 144 -15.53 21.13 21.56
C ARG A 144 -16.59 20.15 21.09
N MET A 145 -16.22 19.11 20.34
CA MET A 145 -17.12 18.06 19.87
C MET A 145 -17.26 16.93 20.90
N PRO A 146 -18.36 16.16 20.88
CA PRO A 146 -18.51 14.94 21.67
C PRO A 146 -17.35 13.95 21.43
N PRO A 147 -16.97 13.12 22.43
CA PRO A 147 -15.83 12.20 22.32
C PRO A 147 -15.79 11.37 21.03
N GLU A 148 -16.94 10.86 20.59
CA GLU A 148 -17.12 10.05 19.38
C GLU A 148 -16.86 10.81 18.07
N SER A 149 -16.89 12.14 18.09
CA SER A 149 -16.69 13.03 16.94
C SER A 149 -15.51 14.00 17.13
N ARG A 150 -14.76 13.83 18.22
CA ARG A 150 -13.63 14.70 18.59
C ARG A 150 -12.48 14.58 17.59
N THR A 151 -12.22 13.37 17.11
CA THR A 151 -11.18 13.10 16.11
C THR A 151 -11.76 13.19 14.71
N GLN A 152 -11.26 14.15 13.93
CA GLN A 152 -11.67 14.37 12.54
C GLN A 152 -10.53 13.95 11.62
N HIS A 153 -10.80 13.00 10.72
CA HIS A 153 -9.86 12.60 9.68
C HIS A 153 -9.81 13.63 8.56
N LYS A 154 -8.61 13.88 8.02
CA LYS A 154 -8.40 14.69 6.82
C LYS A 154 -7.96 13.77 5.70
N GLU A 155 -8.73 13.78 4.63
CA GLU A 155 -8.48 12.96 3.45
C GLU A 155 -7.39 13.60 2.58
N ILE A 156 -6.77 12.79 1.72
CA ILE A 156 -5.90 13.26 0.65
C ILE A 156 -6.79 13.96 -0.39
N ALA A 157 -6.55 15.25 -0.61
CA ALA A 157 -7.27 16.05 -1.60
C ALA A 157 -6.65 15.90 -2.99
N SER A 158 -5.32 15.95 -3.09
CA SER A 158 -4.60 15.87 -4.36
C SER A 158 -3.31 15.08 -4.23
N ILE A 159 -2.85 14.58 -5.38
CA ILE A 159 -1.56 13.91 -5.57
C ILE A 159 -0.82 14.70 -6.64
N GLU A 160 0.24 15.41 -6.25
CA GLU A 160 1.06 16.20 -7.17
C GLU A 160 2.15 15.35 -7.82
N GLN A 161 2.71 14.38 -7.08
CA GLN A 161 3.71 13.45 -7.59
C GLN A 161 3.37 12.02 -7.21
N ALA A 162 3.43 11.11 -8.18
CA ALA A 162 3.25 9.68 -7.95
C ALA A 162 4.04 8.82 -8.94
N PRO A 163 4.47 7.61 -8.54
CA PRO A 163 4.94 6.61 -9.48
C PRO A 163 3.84 6.25 -10.48
N LYS A 164 4.23 5.97 -11.73
CA LYS A 164 3.33 5.34 -12.69
C LYS A 164 3.00 3.92 -12.22
N PRO A 165 1.81 3.37 -12.56
CA PRO A 165 1.51 1.99 -12.25
C PRO A 165 2.60 1.04 -12.78
N GLN A 166 3.18 0.24 -11.89
CA GLN A 166 4.37 -0.55 -12.20
C GLN A 166 4.48 -1.85 -11.42
N ARG A 167 5.29 -2.76 -11.95
CA ARG A 167 5.70 -3.99 -11.29
C ARG A 167 7.20 -3.97 -11.12
N LEU A 168 7.67 -4.26 -9.91
CA LEU A 168 9.06 -4.16 -9.52
C LEU A 168 9.53 -5.48 -8.90
N THR A 169 10.77 -5.86 -9.20
CA THR A 169 11.44 -7.03 -8.59
C THR A 169 12.85 -6.72 -8.09
N LYS A 170 13.32 -5.48 -8.28
CA LYS A 170 14.63 -5.02 -7.82
C LYS A 170 14.46 -3.94 -6.75
N PRO A 171 15.41 -3.80 -5.81
CA PRO A 171 15.36 -2.72 -4.82
C PRO A 171 15.07 -1.38 -5.49
N SER A 172 14.11 -0.64 -4.92
CA SER A 172 13.53 0.56 -5.53
C SER A 172 13.05 1.53 -4.44
N GLU A 173 13.09 2.81 -4.74
CA GLU A 173 12.49 3.86 -3.90
C GLU A 173 11.33 4.50 -4.65
N LEU A 174 10.21 4.69 -3.96
CA LEU A 174 9.01 5.34 -4.47
C LEU A 174 8.78 6.64 -3.70
N THR A 175 8.35 7.68 -4.41
CA THR A 175 7.97 8.96 -3.80
C THR A 175 6.55 9.33 -4.22
N VAL A 176 5.74 9.67 -3.23
CA VAL A 176 4.40 10.25 -3.40
C VAL A 176 4.38 11.60 -2.72
N GLU A 177 3.93 12.62 -3.44
CA GLU A 177 3.67 13.95 -2.90
C GLU A 177 2.19 14.26 -3.09
N GLY A 178 1.60 14.82 -2.04
CA GLY A 178 0.17 15.06 -1.95
C GLY A 178 -0.17 16.26 -1.08
N THR A 179 -1.42 16.70 -1.18
CA THR A 179 -2.03 17.68 -0.28
C THR A 179 -3.27 17.09 0.38
N PHE A 180 -3.48 17.38 1.65
CA PHE A 180 -4.69 17.01 2.39
C PHE A 180 -5.80 18.05 2.21
N THR A 181 -7.04 17.69 2.56
CA THR A 181 -8.22 18.58 2.51
C THR A 181 -8.11 19.87 3.35
N ASP A 182 -7.15 19.94 4.27
CA ASP A 182 -6.85 21.13 5.08
C ASP A 182 -5.57 21.85 4.62
N GLU A 183 -5.14 21.61 3.38
CA GLU A 183 -4.00 22.24 2.70
C GLU A 183 -2.60 21.88 3.23
N ALA A 184 -2.51 20.95 4.20
CA ALA A 184 -1.22 20.39 4.57
C ALA A 184 -0.64 19.54 3.44
N THR A 185 0.64 19.70 3.17
CA THR A 185 1.35 18.93 2.16
C THR A 185 2.10 17.79 2.81
N PHE A 186 2.34 16.72 2.06
CA PHE A 186 3.14 15.59 2.54
C PHE A 186 4.06 15.05 1.44
N THR A 187 5.16 14.46 1.90
CA THR A 187 6.03 13.61 1.10
C THR A 187 6.11 12.25 1.77
N LEU A 188 5.69 11.21 1.04
CA LEU A 188 5.80 9.82 1.43
C LEU A 188 6.90 9.15 0.59
N THR A 189 7.95 8.65 1.24
CA THR A 189 9.01 7.88 0.62
C THR A 189 8.93 6.43 1.07
N ILE A 190 8.87 5.50 0.11
CA ILE A 190 8.82 4.06 0.36
C ILE A 190 10.04 3.41 -0.28
N ALA A 191 11.00 2.99 0.54
CA ALA A 191 12.13 2.18 0.08
C ALA A 191 11.78 0.69 0.21
N LEU A 192 12.00 -0.05 -0.87
CA LEU A 192 11.71 -1.48 -1.00
C LEU A 192 13.01 -2.20 -1.30
N ASP A 193 13.37 -3.20 -0.50
CA ASP A 193 14.54 -4.05 -0.73
C ASP A 193 14.21 -5.53 -0.53
N GLU A 194 15.19 -6.42 -0.71
CA GLU A 194 14.93 -7.86 -0.59
C GLU A 194 14.45 -8.27 0.81
N LYS A 195 14.86 -7.55 1.86
CA LYS A 195 14.68 -7.88 3.28
C LYS A 195 13.54 -7.12 3.94
N GLY A 196 12.98 -6.09 3.29
CA GLY A 196 11.88 -5.34 3.87
C GLY A 196 11.59 -3.98 3.27
N VAL A 197 10.81 -3.22 4.03
CA VAL A 197 10.22 -1.94 3.61
C VAL A 197 10.63 -0.87 4.60
N THR A 198 11.03 0.30 4.10
CA THR A 198 11.14 1.52 4.90
C THR A 198 10.11 2.52 4.41
N PHE A 199 9.26 3.00 5.33
CA PHE A 199 8.16 3.91 5.09
C PHE A 199 8.47 5.23 5.82
N LYS A 200 8.80 6.27 5.07
CA LYS A 200 9.15 7.59 5.60
C LYS A 200 8.10 8.61 5.23
N VAL A 201 7.70 9.43 6.19
CA VAL A 201 6.79 10.54 5.92
C VAL A 201 7.35 11.83 6.47
N ALA A 202 7.24 12.88 5.66
CA ALA A 202 7.45 14.26 6.02
C ALA A 202 6.17 15.04 5.68
N TYR A 203 5.87 16.10 6.41
CA TYR A 203 4.73 16.96 6.10
C TYR A 203 5.02 18.42 6.45
N ASP A 204 4.29 19.33 5.81
CA ASP A 204 4.27 20.74 6.16
C ASP A 204 2.83 21.17 6.46
N GLU A 205 2.66 21.98 7.50
CA GLU A 205 1.36 22.41 7.97
C GLU A 205 1.11 23.88 7.56
N PRO A 206 -0.07 24.23 7.01
CA PRO A 206 -0.33 25.61 6.66
C PRO A 206 -0.42 26.46 7.91
N SER A 207 0.22 27.64 7.87
CA SER A 207 0.39 28.56 9.01
C SER A 207 -0.92 29.09 9.63
N ARG A 208 -2.07 28.80 9.03
CA ARG A 208 -3.38 29.39 9.36
C ARG A 208 -4.33 28.45 10.11
N LEU A 209 -3.91 27.22 10.45
CA LEU A 209 -4.79 26.29 11.14
C LEU A 209 -5.00 26.72 12.61
N PRO A 210 -6.25 26.76 13.10
CA PRO A 210 -6.57 27.27 14.44
C PRO A 210 -6.11 26.36 15.58
N LEU A 211 -5.89 25.07 15.31
CA LEU A 211 -5.21 24.11 16.21
C LEU A 211 -4.33 23.19 15.34
N PRO A 212 -3.16 22.77 15.84
CA PRO A 212 -2.27 21.87 15.12
C PRO A 212 -2.96 20.52 14.85
N ALA A 213 -2.86 20.00 13.63
CA ALA A 213 -3.26 18.64 13.31
C ALA A 213 -2.08 17.68 13.55
N SER A 214 -2.40 16.41 13.76
CA SER A 214 -1.39 15.35 13.84
C SER A 214 -1.37 14.56 12.54
N LEU A 215 -0.17 14.23 12.05
CA LEU A 215 0.01 13.22 11.02
C LEU A 215 0.56 11.95 11.67
N VAL A 216 -0.13 10.84 11.50
CA VAL A 216 0.16 9.59 12.20
C VAL A 216 0.46 8.50 11.16
N PRO A 217 1.74 8.26 10.82
CA PRO A 217 2.14 7.04 10.15
C PRO A 217 1.85 5.82 11.04
N CYS A 218 1.15 4.85 10.48
CA CYS A 218 0.69 3.66 11.19
C CYS A 218 1.09 2.41 10.42
N ILE A 219 1.50 1.39 11.16
CA ILE A 219 1.46 -0.01 10.75
C ILE A 219 0.26 -0.66 11.44
N TYR A 220 -0.63 -1.20 10.62
CA TYR A 220 -1.70 -2.09 11.04
C TYR A 220 -1.27 -3.53 10.80
N ILE A 221 -1.30 -4.30 11.87
CA ILE A 221 -1.14 -5.74 11.85
C ILE A 221 -2.55 -6.26 12.02
N LEU A 222 -3.13 -6.74 10.91
CA LEU A 222 -4.48 -7.24 10.90
C LEU A 222 -4.43 -8.71 11.28
N PRO A 223 -4.60 -9.13 12.56
CA PRO A 223 -5.05 -10.50 12.77
C PRO A 223 -6.34 -10.65 11.95
N SER A 224 -6.57 -11.81 11.32
CA SER A 224 -7.81 -12.05 10.55
C SER A 224 -9.04 -12.21 11.47
N VAL A 225 -9.02 -11.56 12.63
CA VAL A 225 -9.88 -11.76 13.78
C VAL A 225 -10.68 -10.49 13.98
N ASP A 226 -11.98 -10.59 13.74
CA ASP A 226 -12.91 -9.58 14.21
C ASP A 226 -13.15 -9.80 15.70
N PHE A 227 -12.46 -9.03 16.54
CA PHE A 227 -12.66 -9.07 17.99
C PHE A 227 -14.05 -8.55 18.40
N GLN A 228 -14.78 -7.85 17.51
CA GLN A 228 -16.10 -7.36 17.82
C GLN A 228 -17.06 -8.54 17.89
N ASN A 229 -17.64 -8.75 19.08
CA ASN A 229 -18.61 -9.80 19.38
C ASN A 229 -18.05 -11.22 19.52
N LYS A 230 -16.72 -11.38 19.69
CA LYS A 230 -16.11 -12.66 20.07
C LYS A 230 -15.93 -12.75 21.59
N GLU A 231 -16.12 -13.96 22.12
CA GLU A 231 -15.75 -14.27 23.50
C GLU A 231 -14.23 -14.45 23.61
N GLN A 232 -13.66 -14.23 24.80
CA GLN A 232 -12.20 -14.26 25.01
C GLN A 232 -11.56 -15.59 24.55
N GLN A 233 -12.26 -16.72 24.70
CA GLN A 233 -11.76 -18.02 24.25
C GLN A 233 -11.59 -18.10 22.71
N GLU A 234 -12.50 -17.50 21.95
CA GLU A 234 -12.39 -17.44 20.47
C GLU A 234 -11.22 -16.54 20.07
N ILE A 235 -11.04 -15.43 20.79
CA ILE A 235 -9.93 -14.50 20.60
C ILE A 235 -8.59 -15.20 20.89
N ASP A 236 -8.48 -15.90 22.01
CA ASP A 236 -7.28 -16.66 22.38
C ASP A 236 -6.96 -17.73 21.33
N ALA A 237 -7.96 -18.44 20.80
CA ALA A 237 -7.78 -19.46 19.76
C ALA A 237 -7.32 -18.86 18.42
N GLU A 238 -7.94 -17.77 17.96
CA GLU A 238 -7.58 -17.17 16.67
C GLU A 238 -6.28 -16.34 16.73
N THR A 239 -5.83 -15.98 17.93
CA THR A 239 -4.54 -15.34 18.18
C THR A 239 -3.50 -16.31 18.76
N GLU A 240 -3.76 -17.62 18.74
CA GLU A 240 -2.78 -18.62 19.14
C GLU A 240 -1.51 -18.53 18.27
N GLY A 241 -0.33 -18.60 18.91
CA GLY A 241 0.95 -18.49 18.24
C GLY A 241 1.37 -17.06 17.88
N TRP A 242 0.55 -16.05 18.19
CA TRP A 242 0.95 -14.66 18.10
C TRP A 242 1.69 -14.22 19.35
N GLU A 243 2.91 -13.72 19.18
CA GLU A 243 3.71 -13.14 20.26
C GLU A 243 4.28 -11.81 19.79
N MET A 244 4.27 -10.82 20.67
CA MET A 244 4.90 -9.53 20.39
C MET A 244 5.86 -9.13 21.50
N LYS A 245 7.05 -8.73 21.11
CA LYS A 245 8.08 -8.18 22.01
C LYS A 245 8.27 -6.72 21.68
N LEU A 246 8.00 -5.85 22.65
CA LEU A 246 8.20 -4.41 22.52
C LEU A 246 9.45 -3.97 23.30
N SER A 247 10.23 -3.10 22.69
CA SER A 247 11.39 -2.46 23.30
C SER A 247 11.40 -0.95 23.12
N GLY A 248 12.05 -0.27 24.06
CA GLY A 248 12.24 1.19 24.12
C GLY A 248 13.28 1.58 25.18
N PRO A 249 13.60 2.87 25.38
CA PRO A 249 14.65 3.29 26.32
C PRO A 249 14.50 2.75 27.76
N LYS A 250 13.26 2.49 28.20
CA LYS A 250 12.93 1.87 29.50
C LYS A 250 11.84 0.80 29.38
N LEU A 251 11.65 0.23 28.19
CA LEU A 251 10.62 -0.76 27.89
C LEU A 251 11.27 -2.04 27.39
N ARG A 252 10.97 -3.17 28.01
CA ARG A 252 11.34 -4.53 27.57
C ARG A 252 10.25 -5.49 28.04
N SER A 253 9.24 -5.68 27.20
CA SER A 253 8.06 -6.46 27.59
C SER A 253 7.58 -7.33 26.44
N THR A 254 7.03 -8.49 26.79
CA THR A 254 6.38 -9.41 25.87
C THR A 254 4.88 -9.36 26.13
N TYR A 255 4.08 -9.35 25.06
CA TYR A 255 2.64 -9.25 25.10
C TYR A 255 2.00 -10.31 24.19
N SER A 256 0.82 -10.78 24.59
CA SER A 256 -0.06 -11.61 23.77
C SER A 256 -0.99 -10.71 22.94
N PHE A 257 -1.29 -11.12 21.70
CA PHE A 257 -2.30 -10.46 20.87
C PHE A 257 -3.73 -10.63 21.40
N SER A 258 -3.96 -11.60 22.29
CA SER A 258 -5.28 -11.81 22.89
C SER A 258 -5.63 -10.83 24.00
N GLN A 259 -4.64 -10.07 24.49
CA GLN A 259 -4.80 -9.12 25.58
C GLN A 259 -5.03 -7.70 25.05
N ALA A 260 -6.13 -7.08 25.48
CA ALA A 260 -6.39 -5.67 25.21
C ALA A 260 -5.29 -4.79 25.82
N MET A 261 -4.80 -3.82 25.06
CA MET A 261 -3.75 -2.90 25.48
C MET A 261 -4.04 -1.48 25.00
N THR A 262 -4.21 -0.56 25.95
CA THR A 262 -4.35 0.86 25.66
C THR A 262 -2.98 1.55 25.67
N GLY A 263 -2.37 1.65 24.48
CA GLY A 263 -1.29 2.60 24.18
C GLY A 263 -0.04 2.46 25.03
N VAL A 264 0.81 1.46 24.72
CA VAL A 264 2.15 1.37 25.30
C VAL A 264 3.02 2.48 24.71
N PRO A 265 3.49 3.44 25.51
CA PRO A 265 4.31 4.53 25.02
C PRO A 265 5.78 4.14 24.90
N ASN A 266 6.54 4.99 24.19
CA ASN A 266 8.00 4.93 24.10
C ASN A 266 8.52 3.65 23.43
N VAL A 267 7.75 3.06 22.51
CA VAL A 267 8.19 1.92 21.71
C VAL A 267 9.13 2.41 20.61
N THR A 268 10.32 1.80 20.53
CA THR A 268 11.29 1.99 19.44
C THR A 268 11.38 0.79 18.53
N ASP A 269 11.15 -0.42 19.06
CA ASP A 269 11.19 -1.64 18.27
C ASP A 269 10.08 -2.59 18.69
N ALA A 270 9.59 -3.35 17.71
CA ALA A 270 8.67 -4.45 17.90
C ALA A 270 9.15 -5.67 17.14
N VAL A 271 9.23 -6.82 17.81
CA VAL A 271 9.42 -8.13 17.16
C VAL A 271 8.12 -8.90 17.27
N LEU A 272 7.63 -9.35 16.13
CA LEU A 272 6.34 -9.99 15.98
C LEU A 272 6.53 -11.41 15.45
N HIS A 273 5.97 -12.34 16.19
CA HIS A 273 5.75 -13.71 15.79
C HIS A 273 4.25 -13.87 15.52
N GLY A 274 3.92 -14.54 14.42
CA GLY A 274 2.56 -14.77 13.99
C GLY A 274 2.53 -15.90 12.96
N PRO A 275 1.38 -16.15 12.30
CA PRO A 275 1.18 -17.26 11.37
C PRO A 275 1.85 -17.01 10.00
N TRP A 276 3.05 -16.44 9.99
CA TRP A 276 3.87 -16.17 8.81
C TRP A 276 4.87 -17.30 8.50
N GLY A 277 4.50 -18.54 8.83
CA GLY A 277 5.35 -19.72 8.65
C GLY A 277 6.56 -19.68 9.58
N ALA A 278 7.74 -20.01 9.05
CA ALA A 278 8.99 -19.93 9.82
C ALA A 278 9.52 -18.49 10.00
N ARG A 279 8.87 -17.49 9.40
CA ARG A 279 9.35 -16.11 9.40
C ARG A 279 8.84 -15.31 10.59
N LYS A 280 9.63 -14.32 10.96
CA LYS A 280 9.24 -13.27 11.90
C LYS A 280 9.31 -11.90 11.26
N VAL A 281 8.58 -10.98 11.86
CA VAL A 281 8.50 -9.59 11.43
C VAL A 281 9.14 -8.72 12.49
N GLU A 282 10.11 -7.91 12.10
CA GLU A 282 10.72 -6.92 12.98
C GLU A 282 10.36 -5.53 12.48
N ILE A 283 9.97 -4.66 13.40
CA ILE A 283 9.66 -3.27 13.13
C ILE A 283 10.58 -2.40 13.97
N GLU A 284 11.19 -1.42 13.33
CA GLU A 284 11.98 -0.38 13.94
C GLU A 284 11.28 0.96 13.67
N LEU A 285 11.13 1.76 14.72
CA LEU A 285 10.55 3.09 14.68
C LEU A 285 11.65 4.10 14.95
N GLU A 286 11.94 4.97 13.98
CA GLU A 286 12.85 6.09 14.25
C GLU A 286 12.10 7.13 15.09
N PRO A 287 12.63 7.48 16.27
CA PRO A 287 12.01 8.44 17.16
C PRO A 287 11.97 9.85 16.53
N VAL A 288 10.84 10.53 16.71
CA VAL A 288 10.67 11.93 16.30
C VAL A 288 10.99 12.85 17.48
N LYS A 289 11.65 13.98 17.25
CA LYS A 289 12.12 14.89 18.31
C LYS A 289 10.99 15.79 18.86
N SER A 290 9.90 15.21 19.34
CA SER A 290 8.87 15.98 20.04
C SER A 290 9.16 16.09 21.55
N ARG A 291 8.58 17.13 22.17
CA ARG A 291 8.76 17.68 23.55
C ARG A 291 9.03 16.64 24.66
N PRO A 292 9.73 17.03 25.76
CA PRO A 292 10.25 16.12 26.81
C PRO A 292 9.23 15.20 27.50
N ASP A 293 7.94 15.39 27.27
CA ASP A 293 6.83 14.76 27.96
C ASP A 293 5.81 14.01 27.06
N LYS A 294 6.02 13.88 25.73
CA LYS A 294 5.09 13.12 24.84
C LYS A 294 5.75 12.21 23.77
N ARG A 295 6.08 11.00 24.23
CA ARG A 295 5.92 9.62 23.68
C ARG A 295 6.28 9.32 22.20
N TYR A 296 7.36 8.57 22.02
CA TYR A 296 7.65 7.74 20.84
C TYR A 296 6.64 6.59 20.68
N GLY A 297 6.52 6.04 19.47
CA GLY A 297 5.67 4.90 19.04
C GLY A 297 4.64 4.37 20.05
N ALA A 298 3.35 4.55 19.77
CA ALA A 298 2.27 3.93 20.53
C ALA A 298 1.88 2.59 19.90
N PHE A 299 1.93 1.52 20.71
CA PHE A 299 1.31 0.25 20.32
C PHE A 299 -0.03 0.06 21.04
N GLN A 300 -1.04 -0.37 20.30
CA GLN A 300 -2.39 -0.60 20.78
C GLN A 300 -2.90 -1.93 20.24
N ILE A 301 -3.47 -2.75 21.13
CA ILE A 301 -4.35 -3.86 20.76
C ILE A 301 -5.70 -3.52 21.35
N TYR A 302 -6.71 -3.38 20.51
CA TYR A 302 -8.05 -3.15 21.01
C TYR A 302 -8.80 -4.47 21.12
N ASN A 303 -9.51 -4.67 22.22
CA ASN A 303 -10.46 -5.78 22.40
C ASN A 303 -11.66 -5.23 23.20
N GLY A 304 -12.86 -5.28 22.59
CA GLY A 304 -14.15 -4.96 23.23
C GLY A 304 -14.80 -3.60 22.88
N LYS A 305 -15.95 -3.68 22.19
CA LYS A 305 -17.08 -2.72 21.98
C LYS A 305 -16.84 -1.23 21.66
N GLN A 306 -15.65 -0.67 21.83
CA GLN A 306 -15.32 0.70 21.41
C GLN A 306 -13.89 0.79 20.88
N LEU A 307 -13.69 0.36 19.62
CA LEU A 307 -12.59 0.71 18.69
C LEU A 307 -11.71 -0.48 18.24
N CYS A 308 -11.44 -0.48 16.92
CA CYS A 308 -10.52 -1.22 16.03
C CYS A 308 -10.29 -2.75 16.11
N GLU A 309 -10.57 -3.42 14.98
CA GLU A 309 -10.40 -4.85 14.62
C GLU A 309 -8.92 -5.31 14.39
N SER A 310 -7.92 -4.62 14.97
CA SER A 310 -6.52 -4.88 14.65
C SER A 310 -5.50 -4.45 15.71
N GLY A 311 -4.33 -5.09 15.70
CA GLY A 311 -3.14 -4.58 16.38
C GLY A 311 -2.56 -3.41 15.60
N ARG A 312 -2.38 -2.25 16.24
CA ARG A 312 -1.89 -1.03 15.61
C ARG A 312 -0.60 -0.60 16.28
N LEU A 313 0.46 -0.51 15.51
CA LEU A 313 1.68 0.21 15.87
C LEU A 313 1.68 1.55 15.14
N ALA A 314 1.73 2.65 15.87
CA ALA A 314 1.64 3.99 15.28
C ALA A 314 2.72 4.90 15.84
N VAL A 315 3.31 5.73 14.99
CA VAL A 315 4.12 6.86 15.41
C VAL A 315 3.29 8.11 15.17
N VAL A 316 3.11 8.95 16.19
CA VAL A 316 2.37 10.20 16.08
C VAL A 316 3.36 11.32 15.81
N LEU A 317 3.13 12.09 14.74
CA LEU A 317 3.83 13.35 14.48
C LEU A 317 2.92 14.50 14.86
N SER A 318 3.47 15.47 15.59
CA SER A 318 2.75 16.65 16.04
C SER A 318 3.66 17.86 16.01
N GLU A 319 3.22 18.92 15.33
CA GLU A 319 3.91 20.21 15.16
C GLU A 319 5.28 20.11 14.46
N ASP A 320 5.51 21.03 13.52
CA ASP A 320 6.71 21.21 12.71
C ASP A 320 7.04 20.07 11.72
N ARG A 321 7.86 20.43 10.71
CA ARG A 321 8.25 19.70 9.49
C ARG A 321 9.04 18.42 9.75
N GLU A 322 8.61 17.67 10.75
CA GLU A 322 9.28 16.52 11.30
C GLU A 322 9.15 15.33 10.36
N LYS A 323 10.25 14.61 10.25
CA LYS A 323 10.34 13.38 9.48
C LYS A 323 10.21 12.22 10.44
N SER A 324 9.44 11.22 10.04
CA SER A 324 9.47 9.92 10.70
C SER A 324 9.77 8.82 9.71
N THR A 325 10.39 7.78 10.25
CA THR A 325 10.74 6.57 9.52
C THR A 325 10.19 5.39 10.30
N ILE A 326 9.49 4.52 9.60
CA ILE A 326 9.12 3.21 10.08
C ILE A 326 9.77 2.18 9.17
N THR A 327 10.57 1.29 9.73
CA THR A 327 11.22 0.21 8.97
C THR A 327 10.64 -1.13 9.40
N LEU A 328 10.27 -1.95 8.43
CA LEU A 328 9.82 -3.32 8.59
C LEU A 328 10.81 -4.25 7.92
N ARG A 329 11.30 -5.24 8.66
CA ARG A 329 12.18 -6.30 8.19
C ARG A 329 11.47 -7.63 8.30
N ILE A 330 11.57 -8.43 7.24
CA ILE A 330 11.04 -9.79 7.18
C ILE A 330 12.24 -10.72 7.25
N LYS A 331 12.32 -11.49 8.35
CA LYS A 331 13.39 -12.45 8.59
C LYS A 331 12.80 -13.85 8.53
#